data_AF-A0AAN6K253-F1
#
_entry.id   AF-A0AAN6K253-F1
#
_cell.length_a   1.000
_cell.length_b   1.000
_cell.length_c   1.000
_cell.angle_alpha   90.00
_cell.angle_beta   90.00
_cell.angle_gamma   90.00
#
_symmetry.space_group_name_H-M   'P 1'
#
loop_
_entity.id
_entity.type
_entity.pdbx_description
1 polymer ?
#
loop_
_entity_poly.entity_id
_entity_poly.type
_entity_poly.pdbx_seq_one_letter_code
_entity_poly.pdbx_strand_id
1 'polypeptide(L)'
;MAPPSKSTLANVTGELQDRINTLPVELQRVIFEYLLPSHRPDKELQRELLISKKPPHALYQLAATCRSLDQQLQSWAQHWLKSHAAITKYKQSHDTQPGRRFLTGKHGLLFWIKRRCVFCGKQTHRSAILANGLRCCIACDKGQWPDKITKTQAKEEYDLRDHHLLPRYHHHPSYANLAKLGIPSGIIVPRYGTCQVANVMTTMFLLSDVQRLAEAIHGNFEMYLARRKREAEDRKETGAGIEGAGTEPDASMTQAEVTVDELVVENESVSFHLGA
;
A
#
# COMPACT_ATOMS: atom_id res chain seq x y z
N MET A 1 4.23 -32.61 47.55
CA MET A 1 4.64 -32.01 46.26
C MET A 1 4.05 -32.87 45.16
N ALA A 2 2.96 -32.42 44.55
CA ALA A 2 2.33 -33.08 43.40
C ALA A 2 2.92 -32.48 42.11
N PRO A 3 3.28 -33.29 41.10
CA PRO A 3 3.80 -32.76 39.84
C PRO A 3 2.67 -32.09 39.04
N PRO A 4 2.96 -31.01 38.29
CA PRO A 4 1.96 -30.32 37.49
C PRO A 4 1.48 -31.19 36.32
N SER A 5 0.16 -31.22 36.16
CA SER A 5 -0.57 -31.86 35.07
C SER A 5 -0.07 -31.36 33.71
N LYS A 6 0.42 -32.27 32.87
CA LYS A 6 0.78 -32.01 31.48
C LYS A 6 -0.44 -31.47 30.75
N SER A 7 -0.35 -30.22 30.26
CA SER A 7 -1.31 -29.66 29.32
C SER A 7 -1.38 -30.55 28.09
N THR A 8 -2.57 -31.00 27.73
CA THR A 8 -2.85 -31.70 26.48
C THR A 8 -2.56 -30.75 25.31
N LEU A 9 -1.31 -30.75 24.84
CA LEU A 9 -0.97 -30.26 23.51
C LEU A 9 -1.77 -31.13 22.55
N ALA A 10 -2.78 -30.53 21.94
CA ALA A 10 -3.48 -31.13 20.81
C ALA A 10 -2.41 -31.49 19.77
N ASN A 11 -2.17 -32.80 19.59
CA ASN A 11 -1.43 -33.32 18.47
C ASN A 11 -2.19 -32.91 17.21
N VAL A 12 -1.75 -31.84 16.54
CA VAL A 12 -2.14 -31.52 15.17
C VAL A 12 -1.40 -32.51 14.27
N THR A 13 -1.79 -33.77 14.33
CA THR A 13 -1.55 -34.75 13.26
C THR A 13 -2.57 -34.47 12.17
N GLY A 14 -2.43 -33.33 11.50
CA GLY A 14 -3.11 -33.07 10.24
C GLY A 14 -2.16 -33.48 9.13
N GLU A 15 -2.54 -34.46 8.33
CA GLU A 15 -1.89 -34.70 7.04
C GLU A 15 -1.74 -33.34 6.32
N LEU A 16 -0.57 -33.09 5.72
CA LEU A 16 -0.31 -31.94 4.85
C LEU A 16 -1.19 -32.06 3.61
N GLN A 17 -2.48 -31.83 3.76
CA GLN A 17 -3.45 -31.97 2.70
C GLN A 17 -3.32 -30.75 1.79
N ASP A 18 -3.10 -31.02 0.51
CA ASP A 18 -2.95 -29.99 -0.51
C ASP A 18 -4.31 -29.32 -0.80
N ARG A 19 -4.64 -28.34 0.05
CA ARG A 19 -5.93 -27.64 0.00
C ARG A 19 -6.10 -26.77 -1.23
N ILE A 20 -5.02 -26.39 -1.93
CA ILE A 20 -5.12 -25.53 -3.11
C ILE A 20 -5.39 -26.38 -4.35
N ASN A 21 -4.70 -27.52 -4.52
CA ASN A 21 -4.95 -28.41 -5.65
C ASN A 21 -6.32 -29.11 -5.59
N THR A 22 -6.92 -29.22 -4.41
CA THR A 22 -8.26 -29.78 -4.23
C THR A 22 -9.38 -28.80 -4.58
N LEU A 23 -9.07 -27.51 -4.78
CA LEU A 23 -10.06 -26.53 -5.24
C LEU A 23 -10.45 -26.77 -6.71
N PRO A 24 -11.70 -26.44 -7.08
CA PRO A 24 -12.09 -26.31 -8.48
C PRO A 24 -11.17 -25.34 -9.24
N VAL A 25 -10.98 -25.59 -10.53
CA VAL A 25 -10.07 -24.82 -11.39
C VAL A 25 -10.45 -23.35 -11.48
N GLU A 26 -11.74 -23.04 -11.36
CA GLU A 26 -12.28 -21.68 -11.34
C GLU A 26 -11.74 -20.90 -10.13
N LEU A 27 -11.73 -21.52 -8.95
CA LEU A 27 -11.21 -20.88 -7.74
C LEU A 27 -9.69 -20.73 -7.79
N GLN A 28 -8.98 -21.69 -8.37
CA GLN A 28 -7.54 -21.57 -8.61
C GLN A 28 -7.22 -20.39 -9.53
N ARG A 29 -8.01 -20.18 -10.60
CA ARG A 29 -7.86 -19.02 -11.49
C ARG A 29 -8.08 -17.70 -10.77
N VAL A 30 -9.10 -17.61 -9.91
CA VAL A 30 -9.34 -16.42 -9.09
C VAL A 30 -8.14 -16.13 -8.18
N ILE A 31 -7.54 -17.16 -7.57
CA ILE A 31 -6.32 -17.02 -6.78
C ILE A 31 -5.17 -16.49 -7.66
N PHE A 32 -4.99 -17.01 -8.87
CA PHE A 32 -3.93 -16.57 -9.77
C PHE A 32 -4.11 -15.11 -10.20
N GLU A 33 -5.33 -14.71 -10.53
CA GLU A 33 -5.69 -13.33 -10.86
C GLU A 33 -5.47 -12.38 -9.69
N TYR A 34 -5.80 -12.81 -8.47
CA TYR A 34 -5.54 -12.03 -7.26
C TYR A 34 -4.04 -11.85 -6.98
N LEU A 35 -3.23 -12.87 -7.28
CA LEU A 35 -1.78 -12.85 -7.04
C LEU A 35 -1.00 -12.12 -8.15
N LEU A 36 -1.58 -11.93 -9.34
CA LEU A 36 -0.92 -11.28 -10.49
C LEU A 36 -0.45 -9.83 -10.22
N PRO A 37 -1.24 -8.95 -9.56
CA PRO A 37 -0.84 -7.57 -9.36
C PRO A 37 0.24 -7.34 -8.32
N SER A 38 0.66 -8.39 -7.59
CA SER A 38 1.65 -8.40 -6.50
C SER A 38 1.91 -7.01 -5.88
N HIS A 39 0.98 -6.54 -5.05
CA HIS A 39 1.00 -5.18 -4.54
C HIS A 39 1.94 -5.03 -3.34
N ARG A 40 2.86 -4.06 -3.39
CA ARG A 40 3.79 -3.69 -2.33
C ARG A 40 3.78 -2.18 -2.15
N PRO A 41 2.84 -1.63 -1.39
CA PRO A 41 2.46 -0.21 -1.46
C PRO A 41 3.63 0.75 -1.22
N ASP A 42 4.64 0.33 -0.47
CA ASP A 42 5.81 1.14 -0.09
C ASP A 42 7.06 0.92 -0.95
N LYS A 43 6.94 0.20 -2.07
CA LYS A 43 8.06 -0.13 -2.95
C LYS A 43 8.86 1.09 -3.42
N GLU A 44 8.22 2.25 -3.57
CA GLU A 44 8.90 3.49 -3.95
C GLU A 44 9.65 4.13 -2.78
N LEU A 45 9.22 3.91 -1.52
CA LEU A 45 9.94 4.37 -0.32
C LEU A 45 11.18 3.51 -0.03
N GLN A 46 11.17 2.24 -0.42
CA GLN A 46 12.25 1.28 -0.13
C GLN A 46 13.14 1.02 -1.34
N ARG A 47 13.30 2.01 -2.23
CA ARG A 47 14.01 1.82 -3.50
C ARG A 47 15.44 1.29 -3.31
N GLU A 48 16.12 1.70 -2.24
CA GLU A 48 17.49 1.30 -1.86
C GLU A 48 17.56 -0.10 -1.22
N LEU A 49 16.65 -0.41 -0.27
CA LEU A 49 16.59 -1.72 0.38
C LEU A 49 16.18 -2.86 -0.58
N LEU A 50 15.44 -2.53 -1.63
CA LEU A 50 14.97 -3.48 -2.65
C LEU A 50 16.01 -3.78 -3.75
N ILE A 51 17.22 -3.20 -3.67
CA ILE A 51 18.31 -3.51 -4.61
C ILE A 51 18.95 -4.86 -4.24
N SER A 52 18.98 -5.21 -2.95
CA SER A 52 19.71 -6.39 -2.45
C SER A 52 19.06 -7.73 -2.81
N LYS A 53 17.73 -7.90 -2.66
CA LYS A 53 17.00 -9.13 -3.07
C LYS A 53 15.53 -8.81 -3.34
N LYS A 54 15.14 -8.58 -4.61
CA LYS A 54 13.71 -8.51 -4.95
C LYS A 54 13.10 -9.90 -4.77
N PRO A 55 12.14 -10.10 -3.84
CA PRO A 55 11.51 -11.40 -3.70
C PRO A 55 10.86 -11.79 -5.03
N PRO A 56 10.93 -13.07 -5.43
CA PRO A 56 10.27 -13.54 -6.63
C PRO A 56 8.77 -13.24 -6.58
N HIS A 57 8.15 -13.14 -7.75
CA HIS A 57 6.72 -12.88 -7.86
C HIS A 57 5.93 -14.00 -7.16
N ALA A 58 4.81 -13.68 -6.50
CA ALA A 58 4.02 -14.66 -5.75
C ALA A 58 3.62 -15.88 -6.61
N LEU A 59 3.17 -15.63 -7.85
CA LEU A 59 2.91 -16.70 -8.82
C LEU A 59 4.11 -17.62 -9.11
N TYR A 60 5.33 -17.09 -9.11
CA TYR A 60 6.53 -17.92 -9.29
C TYR A 60 6.78 -18.82 -8.07
N GLN A 61 6.54 -18.30 -6.87
CA GLN A 61 6.64 -19.08 -5.64
C GLN A 61 5.57 -20.17 -5.61
N LEU A 62 4.34 -19.85 -6.01
CA LEU A 62 3.24 -20.81 -6.10
C LEU A 62 3.56 -21.94 -7.10
N ALA A 63 4.08 -21.62 -8.27
CA ALA A 63 4.54 -22.60 -9.26
C ALA A 63 5.61 -23.55 -8.71
N ALA A 64 6.47 -23.08 -7.80
CA ALA A 64 7.54 -23.88 -7.22
C ALA A 64 7.06 -24.85 -6.14
N THR A 65 5.84 -24.68 -5.61
CA THR A 65 5.32 -25.55 -4.53
C THR A 65 4.96 -26.95 -5.02
N CYS A 66 4.36 -27.10 -6.20
CA CYS A 66 4.02 -28.39 -6.77
C CYS A 66 3.83 -28.33 -8.30
N ARG A 67 4.00 -29.48 -8.97
CA ARG A 67 3.92 -29.60 -10.44
C ARG A 67 2.52 -29.37 -10.99
N SER A 68 1.48 -29.79 -10.25
CA SER A 68 0.08 -29.60 -10.65
C SER A 68 -0.26 -28.11 -10.77
N LEU A 69 0.06 -27.33 -9.73
CA LEU A 69 -0.15 -25.88 -9.75
C LEU A 69 0.71 -25.20 -10.82
N ASP A 70 1.96 -25.61 -11.05
CA ASP A 70 2.76 -25.06 -12.16
C ASP A 70 2.02 -25.27 -13.50
N GLN A 71 1.54 -26.47 -13.79
CA GLN A 71 0.81 -26.76 -15.04
C GLN A 71 -0.46 -25.92 -15.18
N GLN A 72 -1.28 -25.83 -14.12
CA GLN A 72 -2.49 -25.01 -14.12
C GLN A 72 -2.17 -23.53 -14.32
N LEU A 73 -1.11 -23.05 -13.69
CA LEU A 73 -0.67 -21.67 -13.80
C LEU A 73 -0.08 -21.35 -15.18
N GLN A 74 0.64 -22.30 -15.81
CA GLN A 74 1.06 -22.17 -17.20
C GLN A 74 -0.17 -22.09 -18.14
N SER A 75 -1.17 -22.95 -17.94
CA SER A 75 -2.41 -22.97 -18.73
C SER A 75 -3.19 -21.67 -18.57
N TRP A 76 -3.34 -21.18 -17.33
CA TRP A 76 -3.97 -19.89 -17.06
C TRP A 76 -3.20 -18.73 -17.69
N ALA A 77 -1.86 -18.69 -17.56
CA ALA A 77 -1.05 -17.63 -18.15
C ALA A 77 -1.15 -17.63 -19.69
N GLN A 78 -1.20 -18.80 -20.32
CA GLN A 78 -1.45 -18.93 -21.75
C GLN A 78 -2.83 -18.39 -22.12
N HIS A 79 -3.88 -18.78 -21.39
CA HIS A 79 -5.23 -18.29 -21.61
C HIS A 79 -5.32 -16.77 -21.47
N TRP A 80 -4.69 -16.21 -20.45
CA TRP A 80 -4.63 -14.76 -20.21
C TRP A 80 -3.96 -14.03 -21.39
N LEU A 81 -2.80 -14.53 -21.86
CA LEU A 81 -2.09 -13.94 -22.99
C LEU A 81 -2.94 -13.95 -24.28
N LYS A 82 -3.69 -15.04 -24.50
CA LYS A 82 -4.63 -15.18 -25.63
C LYS A 82 -5.81 -14.23 -25.51
N SER A 83 -6.47 -14.17 -24.35
CA SER A 83 -7.63 -13.28 -24.15
C SER A 83 -7.25 -11.80 -24.25
N HIS A 84 -5.99 -11.46 -23.95
CA HIS A 84 -5.45 -10.11 -24.05
C HIS A 84 -4.59 -9.88 -25.32
N ALA A 85 -4.77 -10.69 -26.38
CA ALA A 85 -3.97 -10.62 -27.60
C ALA A 85 -3.91 -9.21 -28.22
N ALA A 86 -4.99 -8.43 -28.09
CA ALA A 86 -5.07 -7.05 -28.59
C ALA A 86 -3.95 -6.14 -28.02
N ILE A 87 -3.59 -6.32 -26.75
CA ILE A 87 -2.57 -5.51 -26.08
C ILE A 87 -1.22 -6.24 -25.95
N THR A 88 -1.24 -7.57 -25.85
CA THR A 88 -0.03 -8.38 -25.69
C THR A 88 0.67 -8.64 -27.03
N LYS A 89 -0.06 -8.54 -28.14
CA LYS A 89 0.34 -9.01 -29.48
C LYS A 89 0.67 -10.51 -29.50
N TYR A 90 0.03 -11.28 -28.62
CA TYR A 90 0.20 -12.73 -28.55
C TYR A 90 -0.27 -13.37 -29.86
N LYS A 91 0.53 -14.29 -30.41
CA LYS A 91 0.18 -15.10 -31.58
C LYS A 91 -0.07 -16.54 -31.15
N GLN A 92 -0.99 -17.26 -31.79
CA GLN A 92 -1.26 -18.66 -31.47
C GLN A 92 -0.19 -19.63 -31.99
N SER A 93 0.57 -19.25 -33.02
CA SER A 93 1.72 -20.01 -33.59
C SER A 93 2.83 -20.33 -32.58
N HIS A 94 2.70 -19.78 -31.40
CA HIS A 94 3.61 -19.73 -30.28
C HIS A 94 3.25 -20.83 -29.26
N ASP A 95 2.06 -21.44 -29.37
CA ASP A 95 1.56 -22.52 -28.52
C ASP A 95 2.24 -23.87 -28.80
N THR A 96 2.68 -24.09 -30.04
CA THR A 96 3.23 -25.37 -30.51
C THR A 96 4.71 -25.56 -30.16
N GLN A 97 5.36 -24.59 -29.51
CA GLN A 97 6.76 -24.69 -29.16
C GLN A 97 6.95 -25.60 -27.93
N PRO A 98 7.64 -26.76 -28.08
CA PRO A 98 7.87 -27.67 -26.96
C PRO A 98 8.70 -26.99 -25.86
N GLY A 99 8.32 -27.21 -24.60
CA GLY A 99 9.03 -26.68 -23.43
C GLY A 99 8.81 -25.18 -23.14
N ARG A 100 7.90 -24.51 -23.87
CA ARG A 100 7.60 -23.10 -23.62
C ARG A 100 6.92 -22.89 -22.26
N ARG A 101 7.41 -21.91 -21.51
CA ARG A 101 6.75 -21.40 -20.30
C ARG A 101 5.98 -20.12 -20.61
N PHE A 102 4.70 -20.09 -20.28
CA PHE A 102 3.79 -18.96 -20.51
C PHE A 102 3.77 -17.98 -19.35
N LEU A 103 4.07 -18.44 -18.14
CA LEU A 103 4.19 -17.55 -16.97
C LEU A 103 5.53 -16.79 -16.98
N THR A 104 6.63 -17.49 -17.28
CA THR A 104 8.01 -16.99 -17.15
C THR A 104 8.73 -16.90 -18.50
N GLY A 105 9.96 -16.38 -18.51
CA GLY A 105 10.77 -16.22 -19.73
C GLY A 105 10.45 -14.95 -20.53
N LYS A 106 11.22 -14.70 -21.59
CA LYS A 106 11.18 -13.46 -22.40
C LYS A 106 9.82 -13.18 -23.06
N HIS A 107 9.03 -14.22 -23.28
CA HIS A 107 7.70 -14.12 -23.90
C HIS A 107 6.57 -14.52 -22.96
N GLY A 108 6.86 -14.66 -21.66
CA GLY A 108 5.88 -15.01 -20.64
C GLY A 108 5.17 -13.79 -20.05
N LEU A 109 4.06 -14.06 -19.38
CA LEU A 109 3.20 -13.07 -18.75
C LEU A 109 3.96 -12.17 -17.77
N LEU A 110 4.74 -12.76 -16.86
CA LEU A 110 5.46 -12.00 -15.83
C LEU A 110 6.54 -11.10 -16.42
N PHE A 111 7.10 -11.44 -17.58
CA PHE A 111 8.04 -10.57 -18.28
C PHE A 111 7.31 -9.41 -18.96
N TRP A 112 6.16 -9.69 -19.56
CA TRP A 112 5.33 -8.70 -20.24
C TRP A 112 4.79 -7.64 -19.28
N ILE A 113 4.15 -8.04 -18.17
CA ILE A 113 3.56 -7.10 -17.19
C ILE A 113 4.60 -6.21 -16.50
N LYS A 114 5.89 -6.60 -16.50
CA LYS A 114 6.99 -5.82 -15.92
C LYS A 114 7.46 -4.66 -16.80
N ARG A 115 7.08 -4.64 -18.08
CA ARG A 115 7.59 -3.69 -19.09
C ARG A 115 6.49 -2.87 -19.79
N ARG A 116 5.26 -3.36 -19.77
CA ARG A 116 4.15 -2.80 -20.54
C ARG A 116 2.95 -2.54 -19.66
N CYS A 117 2.21 -1.49 -19.98
CA CYS A 117 0.96 -1.16 -19.33
C CYS A 117 0.00 -2.34 -19.46
N VAL A 118 -0.49 -2.85 -18.33
CA VAL A 118 -1.38 -4.01 -18.30
C VAL A 118 -2.72 -3.76 -19.03
N PHE A 119 -3.13 -2.49 -19.20
CA PHE A 119 -4.40 -2.13 -19.81
C PHE A 119 -4.31 -1.78 -21.30
N CYS A 120 -3.21 -1.14 -21.74
CA CYS A 120 -3.09 -0.66 -23.12
C CYS A 120 -1.88 -1.20 -23.89
N GLY A 121 -1.03 -2.02 -23.25
CA GLY A 121 0.14 -2.66 -23.88
C GLY A 121 1.31 -1.73 -24.23
N LYS A 122 1.17 -0.42 -24.04
CA LYS A 122 2.24 0.58 -24.25
C LYS A 122 3.40 0.33 -23.28
N GLN A 123 4.64 0.49 -23.75
CA GLN A 123 5.82 0.36 -22.89
C GLN A 123 5.82 1.45 -21.81
N THR A 124 6.12 1.08 -20.57
CA THR A 124 6.16 2.03 -19.45
C THR A 124 7.03 1.51 -18.31
N HIS A 125 7.74 2.43 -17.67
CA HIS A 125 8.51 2.18 -16.45
C HIS A 125 7.73 2.55 -15.18
N ARG A 126 6.52 3.13 -15.32
CA ARG A 126 5.65 3.46 -14.19
C ARG A 126 4.84 2.25 -13.75
N SER A 127 4.67 2.10 -12.44
CA SER A 127 3.76 1.12 -11.85
C SER A 127 2.40 1.78 -11.61
N ALA A 128 1.33 0.98 -11.59
CA ALA A 128 0.04 1.46 -11.09
C ALA A 128 0.19 1.88 -9.62
N ILE A 129 -0.52 2.90 -9.16
CA ILE A 129 -0.35 3.42 -7.78
C ILE A 129 -0.91 2.40 -6.79
N LEU A 130 -2.18 2.00 -6.97
CA LEU A 130 -2.89 1.06 -6.08
C LEU A 130 -2.66 -0.42 -6.43
N ALA A 131 -1.86 -0.72 -7.47
CA ALA A 131 -1.56 -2.09 -7.92
C ALA A 131 -0.12 -2.20 -8.45
N ASN A 132 0.83 -1.71 -7.66
CA ASN A 132 2.20 -1.42 -8.11
C ASN A 132 3.13 -2.61 -8.44
N GLY A 133 2.63 -3.85 -8.41
CA GLY A 133 3.27 -4.98 -9.09
C GLY A 133 3.03 -4.97 -10.60
N LEU A 134 1.98 -4.28 -11.06
CA LEU A 134 1.68 -4.07 -12.48
C LEU A 134 2.29 -2.77 -12.98
N ARG A 135 2.80 -2.81 -14.22
CA ARG A 135 3.11 -1.60 -14.97
C ARG A 135 1.84 -0.96 -15.52
N CYS A 136 1.75 0.36 -15.41
CA CYS A 136 0.60 1.12 -15.87
C CYS A 136 1.04 2.52 -16.31
N CYS A 137 0.50 3.00 -17.43
CA CYS A 137 0.70 4.39 -17.86
C CYS A 137 -0.22 5.33 -17.05
N ILE A 138 0.07 6.64 -17.08
CA ILE A 138 -0.68 7.64 -16.33
C ILE A 138 -2.15 7.66 -16.75
N ALA A 139 -2.44 7.62 -18.05
CA ALA A 139 -3.81 7.66 -18.57
C ALA A 139 -4.64 6.46 -18.09
N CYS A 140 -4.10 5.24 -18.19
CA CYS A 140 -4.80 4.06 -17.70
C CYS A 140 -4.93 4.04 -16.17
N ASP A 141 -3.92 4.50 -15.43
CA ASP A 141 -4.01 4.55 -13.95
C ASP A 141 -5.10 5.52 -13.49
N LYS A 142 -5.24 6.67 -14.16
CA LYS A 142 -6.35 7.60 -13.94
C LYS A 142 -7.70 7.01 -14.34
N GLY A 143 -7.78 6.30 -15.47
CA GLY A 143 -9.04 5.70 -15.93
C GLY A 143 -9.51 4.53 -15.07
N GLN A 144 -8.58 3.74 -14.52
CA GLN A 144 -8.90 2.54 -13.72
C GLN A 144 -9.16 2.87 -12.25
N TRP A 145 -8.53 3.94 -11.74
CA TRP A 145 -8.73 4.43 -10.39
C TRP A 145 -8.93 5.95 -10.45
N PRO A 146 -10.09 6.45 -10.89
CA PRO A 146 -10.34 7.89 -11.01
C PRO A 146 -10.39 8.56 -9.63
N ASP A 147 -11.01 7.90 -8.65
CA ASP A 147 -11.31 8.46 -7.34
C ASP A 147 -10.18 8.23 -6.34
N LYS A 148 -8.93 8.53 -6.72
CA LYS A 148 -7.80 8.47 -5.79
C LYS A 148 -7.65 9.77 -5.04
N ILE A 149 -7.52 9.69 -3.73
CA ILE A 149 -7.24 10.84 -2.87
C ILE A 149 -5.90 10.70 -2.17
N THR A 150 -5.28 11.82 -1.84
CA THR A 150 -4.00 11.85 -1.13
C THR A 150 -4.19 11.59 0.37
N LYS A 151 -3.12 11.19 1.06
CA LYS A 151 -3.11 11.09 2.53
C LYS A 151 -3.57 12.39 3.19
N THR A 152 -3.11 13.54 2.70
CA THR A 152 -3.48 14.84 3.25
C THR A 152 -4.98 15.08 3.14
N GLN A 153 -5.56 14.87 1.96
CA GLN A 153 -7.01 14.96 1.74
C GLN A 153 -7.78 13.98 2.65
N ALA A 154 -7.31 12.73 2.77
CA ALA A 154 -7.95 11.75 3.66
C ALA A 154 -7.94 12.20 5.14
N LYS A 155 -6.90 12.91 5.59
CA LYS A 155 -6.83 13.45 6.96
C LYS A 155 -7.73 14.66 7.14
N GLU A 156 -7.72 15.57 6.17
CA GLU A 156 -8.45 16.84 6.25
C GLU A 156 -9.95 16.66 6.07
N GLU A 157 -10.36 15.92 5.03
CA GLU A 157 -11.76 15.76 4.66
C GLU A 157 -12.46 14.68 5.49
N TYR A 158 -11.75 13.60 5.85
CA TYR A 158 -12.32 12.43 6.55
C TYR A 158 -11.96 12.33 8.03
N ASP A 159 -11.22 13.30 8.54
CA ASP A 159 -10.72 13.34 9.91
C ASP A 159 -10.03 12.04 10.36
N LEU A 160 -9.23 11.49 9.45
CA LEU A 160 -8.47 10.28 9.71
C LEU A 160 -7.08 10.61 10.20
N ARG A 161 -6.53 9.74 11.06
CA ARG A 161 -5.18 9.86 11.58
C ARG A 161 -4.25 8.92 10.82
N ASP A 162 -2.94 9.18 10.92
CA ASP A 162 -1.92 8.38 10.23
C ASP A 162 -1.99 6.88 10.58
N HIS A 163 -2.31 6.55 11.83
CA HIS A 163 -2.47 5.16 12.28
C HIS A 163 -3.79 4.51 11.84
N HIS A 164 -4.79 5.29 11.38
CA HIS A 164 -5.99 4.74 10.73
C HIS A 164 -5.67 4.35 9.27
N LEU A 165 -4.84 5.17 8.60
CA LEU A 165 -4.58 5.06 7.16
C LEU A 165 -3.45 4.10 6.81
N LEU A 166 -2.40 4.00 7.64
CA LEU A 166 -1.19 3.26 7.31
C LEU A 166 -0.94 2.12 8.30
N PRO A 167 -0.77 0.86 7.82
CA PRO A 167 -0.52 -0.29 8.69
C PRO A 167 0.84 -0.26 9.39
N ARG A 168 1.76 0.63 8.97
CA ARG A 168 3.13 0.74 9.48
C ARG A 168 3.26 1.14 10.95
N TYR A 169 2.15 1.46 11.62
CA TYR A 169 2.14 1.80 13.05
C TYR A 169 1.77 0.64 13.97
N HIS A 170 1.45 -0.55 13.45
CA HIS A 170 1.13 -1.72 14.27
C HIS A 170 2.36 -2.42 14.90
N HIS A 171 3.59 -1.97 14.61
CA HIS A 171 4.81 -2.54 15.17
C HIS A 171 5.31 -1.84 16.44
N HIS A 172 4.64 -0.78 16.92
CA HIS A 172 4.96 -0.20 18.23
C HIS A 172 4.26 -1.01 19.34
N PRO A 173 4.94 -1.40 20.44
CA PRO A 173 4.36 -2.23 21.51
C PRO A 173 3.04 -1.69 22.10
N SER A 174 2.80 -0.38 22.03
CA SER A 174 1.55 0.25 22.47
C SER A 174 0.34 -0.07 21.57
N TYR A 175 0.54 -0.42 20.29
CA TYR A 175 -0.53 -0.73 19.33
C TYR A 175 -0.90 -2.23 19.30
N ALA A 176 -0.08 -3.11 19.87
CA ALA A 176 -0.48 -4.49 20.14
C ALA A 176 -1.67 -4.54 21.12
N ASN A 177 -1.82 -3.52 21.97
CA ASN A 177 -2.97 -3.34 22.84
C ASN A 177 -4.16 -2.62 22.18
N LEU A 178 -4.03 -2.08 20.95
CA LEU A 178 -5.19 -1.53 20.24
C LEU A 178 -6.09 -2.64 19.66
N ALA A 179 -5.53 -3.83 19.42
CA ALA A 179 -6.33 -5.06 19.28
C ALA A 179 -7.13 -5.40 20.56
N LYS A 180 -6.75 -4.85 21.73
CA LYS A 180 -7.48 -4.97 23.01
C LYS A 180 -8.39 -3.77 23.33
N LEU A 181 -8.27 -2.64 22.62
CA LEU A 181 -9.14 -1.47 22.77
C LEU A 181 -10.39 -1.54 21.88
N GLY A 182 -10.78 -2.74 21.45
CA GLY A 182 -12.00 -2.94 20.68
C GLY A 182 -11.89 -2.47 19.22
N ILE A 183 -10.68 -2.36 18.65
CA ILE A 183 -10.53 -2.39 17.19
C ILE A 183 -10.94 -3.81 16.77
N PRO A 184 -12.12 -4.02 16.16
CA PRO A 184 -12.53 -5.35 15.75
C PRO A 184 -11.49 -5.87 14.76
N SER A 185 -11.22 -7.16 14.79
CA SER A 185 -10.36 -7.88 13.83
C SER A 185 -10.96 -7.91 12.40
N GLY A 186 -11.52 -6.80 11.95
CA GLY A 186 -12.24 -6.57 10.70
C GLY A 186 -12.23 -5.11 10.22
N ILE A 187 -11.41 -4.22 10.80
CA ILE A 187 -11.21 -2.88 10.21
C ILE A 187 -10.49 -3.04 8.87
N ILE A 188 -11.19 -2.63 7.81
CA ILE A 188 -10.70 -2.63 6.43
C ILE A 188 -9.59 -1.58 6.34
N VAL A 189 -8.33 -2.02 6.35
CA VAL A 189 -7.21 -1.13 6.03
C VAL A 189 -7.35 -0.69 4.57
N PRO A 190 -7.39 0.62 4.28
CA PRO A 190 -7.62 1.10 2.94
C PRO A 190 -6.43 0.71 2.05
N ARG A 191 -6.71 0.30 0.82
CA ARG A 191 -5.65 0.03 -0.15
C ARG A 191 -4.95 1.33 -0.46
N TYR A 192 -3.63 1.32 -0.40
CA TYR A 192 -2.83 2.52 -0.60
C TYR A 192 -1.65 2.27 -1.53
N GLY A 193 -1.09 3.34 -2.09
CA GLY A 193 0.09 3.27 -2.92
C GLY A 193 0.94 4.51 -2.75
N THR A 194 2.25 4.33 -2.72
CA THR A 194 3.21 5.44 -2.72
C THR A 194 3.69 5.72 -4.14
N CYS A 195 3.69 6.99 -4.52
CA CYS A 195 4.16 7.45 -5.81
C CYS A 195 4.89 8.79 -5.67
N GLN A 196 5.69 9.13 -6.67
CA GLN A 196 6.38 10.42 -6.72
C GLN A 196 5.56 11.39 -7.59
N VAL A 197 5.16 12.52 -7.03
CA VAL A 197 4.44 13.61 -7.70
C VAL A 197 5.25 14.89 -7.49
N ALA A 198 5.70 15.52 -8.59
CA ALA A 198 6.54 16.73 -8.53
C ALA A 198 7.74 16.59 -7.57
N ASN A 199 8.46 15.46 -7.66
CA ASN A 199 9.57 15.07 -6.78
C ASN A 199 9.23 14.81 -5.30
N VAL A 200 7.97 14.96 -4.89
CA VAL A 200 7.50 14.67 -3.53
C VAL A 200 6.92 13.25 -3.49
N MET A 201 7.25 12.50 -2.44
CA MET A 201 6.62 11.20 -2.18
C MET A 201 5.22 11.40 -1.63
N THR A 202 4.22 10.98 -2.39
CA THR A 202 2.80 11.08 -2.06
C THR A 202 2.23 9.70 -1.83
N THR A 203 1.45 9.56 -0.76
CA THR A 203 0.62 8.37 -0.55
C THR A 203 -0.79 8.65 -1.01
N MET A 204 -1.34 7.74 -1.81
CA MET A 204 -2.71 7.82 -2.30
C MET A 204 -3.52 6.60 -1.88
N PHE A 205 -4.81 6.81 -1.73
CA PHE A 205 -5.82 5.81 -1.36
C PHE A 205 -6.96 5.84 -2.37
N LEU A 206 -7.75 4.76 -2.41
CA LEU A 206 -9.04 4.82 -3.09
C LEU A 206 -10.07 5.52 -2.19
N LEU A 207 -10.83 6.47 -2.74
CA LEU A 207 -11.83 7.23 -1.99
C LEU A 207 -12.84 6.33 -1.28
N SER A 208 -13.35 5.31 -1.98
CA SER A 208 -14.33 4.38 -1.40
C SER A 208 -13.77 3.56 -0.22
N ASP A 209 -12.47 3.28 -0.21
CA ASP A 209 -11.83 2.62 0.94
C ASP A 209 -11.72 3.58 2.13
N VAL A 210 -11.40 4.84 1.86
CA VAL A 210 -11.30 5.90 2.89
C VAL A 210 -12.67 6.22 3.48
N GLN A 211 -13.72 6.29 2.66
CA GLN A 211 -15.09 6.50 3.10
C GLN A 211 -15.56 5.38 4.02
N ARG A 212 -15.38 4.12 3.61
CA ARG A 212 -15.70 2.95 4.45
C ARG A 212 -14.95 2.94 5.77
N LEU A 213 -13.67 3.34 5.75
CA LEU A 213 -12.87 3.46 6.97
C LEU A 213 -13.41 4.59 7.88
N ALA A 214 -13.77 5.74 7.31
CA ALA A 214 -14.31 6.87 8.06
C ALA A 214 -15.66 6.53 8.69
N GLU A 215 -16.54 5.86 7.97
CA GLU A 215 -17.82 5.33 8.50
C GLU A 215 -17.59 4.31 9.61
N ALA A 216 -16.61 3.42 9.46
CA ALA A 216 -16.30 2.43 10.49
C ALA A 216 -15.77 3.07 11.80
N ILE A 217 -15.09 4.21 11.71
CA ILE A 217 -14.51 4.90 12.88
C ILE A 217 -15.50 5.88 13.51
N HIS A 218 -16.17 6.68 12.68
CA HIS A 218 -17.01 7.80 13.12
C HIS A 218 -18.50 7.44 13.17
N GLY A 219 -18.91 6.29 12.63
CA GLY A 219 -20.31 5.90 12.46
C GLY A 219 -20.95 6.64 11.29
N ASN A 220 -22.05 7.37 11.54
CA ASN A 220 -22.64 8.24 10.52
C ASN A 220 -21.71 9.43 10.26
N PHE A 221 -20.93 9.33 9.19
CA PHE A 221 -19.89 10.28 8.85
C PHE A 221 -20.43 11.70 8.54
N GLU A 222 -21.61 11.81 7.92
CA GLU A 222 -22.23 13.11 7.66
C GLU A 222 -22.61 13.84 8.95
N MET A 223 -23.20 13.12 9.90
CA MET A 223 -23.52 13.66 11.22
C MET A 223 -22.26 14.07 11.99
N TYR A 224 -21.19 13.28 11.87
CA TYR A 224 -19.90 13.59 12.47
C TYR A 224 -19.34 14.93 11.95
N LEU A 225 -19.33 15.12 10.63
CA LEU A 225 -18.87 16.36 10.01
C LEU A 225 -19.73 17.56 10.43
N ALA A 226 -21.05 17.40 10.47
CA ALA A 226 -21.96 18.47 10.90
C ALA A 226 -21.76 18.85 12.37
N ARG A 227 -21.50 17.88 13.26
CA ARG A 227 -21.16 18.15 14.66
C ARG A 227 -19.83 18.91 14.76
N ARG A 228 -18.79 18.44 14.07
CA ARG A 228 -17.46 19.08 14.07
C ARG A 228 -17.50 20.50 13.52
N LYS A 229 -18.29 20.76 12.47
CA LYS A 229 -18.45 22.10 11.90
C LYS A 229 -19.05 23.08 12.92
N ARG A 230 -20.10 22.65 13.62
CA ARG A 230 -20.71 23.45 14.71
C ARG A 230 -19.72 23.75 15.83
N GLU A 231 -19.00 22.74 16.31
CA GLU A 231 -17.96 22.92 17.34
C GLU A 231 -16.84 23.89 16.90
N ALA A 232 -16.50 23.91 15.60
CA ALA A 232 -15.52 24.84 15.07
C ALA A 232 -16.04 26.28 14.95
N GLU A 233 -17.34 26.45 14.67
CA GLU A 233 -18.02 27.75 14.68
C GLU A 233 -18.10 28.30 16.11
N ASP A 234 -18.51 27.48 17.10
CA ASP A 234 -18.57 27.86 18.51
C ASP A 234 -17.21 28.33 19.06
N ARG A 235 -16.10 27.67 18.66
CA ARG A 235 -14.73 28.06 19.03
C ARG A 235 -14.30 29.40 18.45
N LYS A 236 -14.78 29.74 17.24
CA LYS A 236 -14.48 31.04 16.63
C LYS A 236 -15.23 32.16 17.34
N GLU A 237 -16.48 31.92 17.74
CA GLU A 237 -17.28 32.89 18.48
C GLU A 237 -16.72 33.15 19.89
N THR A 238 -16.30 32.09 20.59
CA THR A 238 -15.67 32.22 21.92
C THR A 238 -14.27 32.82 21.86
N GLY A 239 -13.50 32.58 20.79
CA GLY A 239 -12.20 33.22 20.57
C GLY A 239 -12.27 34.70 20.18
N ALA A 240 -13.28 35.09 19.40
CA ALA A 240 -13.52 36.50 19.02
C ALA A 240 -14.01 37.36 20.20
N GLY A 241 -14.57 36.73 21.25
CA GLY A 241 -15.01 37.42 22.47
C GLY A 241 -13.88 37.87 23.41
N ILE A 242 -12.63 37.46 23.17
CA ILE A 242 -11.48 37.77 24.05
C ILE A 242 -10.66 38.97 23.54
N GLU A 243 -10.73 39.32 22.24
CA GLU A 243 -10.00 40.46 21.66
C GLU A 243 -10.71 41.82 21.82
N GLY A 244 -11.81 41.88 22.58
CA GLY A 244 -12.69 43.05 22.68
C GLY A 244 -12.70 43.80 24.02
N ALA A 245 -11.79 43.52 24.98
CA ALA A 245 -11.84 44.15 26.30
C ALA A 245 -10.46 44.62 26.83
N GLY A 246 -10.13 45.90 26.56
CA GLY A 246 -9.11 46.72 27.24
C GLY A 246 -7.65 46.46 26.81
N THR A 247 -6.76 47.44 26.57
CA THR A 247 -6.62 48.77 27.16
C THR A 247 -5.68 49.61 26.27
N GLU A 248 -5.82 50.94 26.33
CA GLU A 248 -5.05 51.98 25.62
C GLU A 248 -3.51 51.86 25.73
N PRO A 249 -2.74 52.47 24.80
CA PRO A 249 -1.29 52.37 24.75
C PRO A 249 -0.63 53.40 25.66
N ASP A 250 0.18 52.95 26.62
CA ASP A 250 1.08 53.84 27.35
C ASP A 250 2.51 53.70 26.81
N ALA A 251 3.06 54.85 26.43
CA ALA A 251 4.37 54.99 25.83
C ALA A 251 5.44 55.05 26.93
N SER A 252 6.40 54.13 26.94
CA SER A 252 7.75 54.46 27.39
C SER A 252 8.81 53.49 26.88
N MET A 253 9.90 54.11 26.46
CA MET A 253 11.18 53.55 26.04
C MET A 253 11.70 52.42 26.94
N THR A 254 12.36 51.43 26.33
CA THR A 254 13.82 51.30 26.46
C THR A 254 14.38 50.32 25.43
N GLN A 255 15.46 50.77 24.81
CA GLN A 255 16.31 50.03 23.88
C GLN A 255 16.99 48.87 24.60
N ALA A 256 17.04 47.70 23.97
CA ALA A 256 18.03 46.68 24.26
C ALA A 256 18.55 46.13 22.93
N GLU A 257 19.86 46.26 22.77
CA GLU A 257 20.67 45.92 21.61
C GLU A 257 20.52 44.44 21.23
N VAL A 258 20.26 44.18 19.94
CA VAL A 258 20.43 42.86 19.34
C VAL A 258 21.85 42.78 18.82
N THR A 259 22.72 42.13 19.57
CA THR A 259 24.00 41.64 19.08
C THR A 259 23.75 40.48 18.12
N VAL A 260 24.24 40.65 16.89
CA VAL A 260 24.38 39.61 15.89
C VAL A 260 25.69 38.91 16.19
N ASP A 261 25.67 37.61 16.48
CA ASP A 261 26.86 36.79 16.22
C ASP A 261 26.54 35.30 15.94
N GLU A 262 27.22 34.85 14.90
CA GLU A 262 27.67 33.52 14.51
C GLU A 262 26.69 32.35 14.26
N LEU A 263 26.40 32.22 12.96
CA LEU A 263 26.32 30.97 12.22
C LEU A 263 27.63 30.16 12.34
N VAL A 264 27.59 29.01 13.00
CA VAL A 264 28.48 27.87 12.70
C VAL A 264 27.66 26.58 12.79
N VAL A 265 27.32 26.00 11.65
CA VAL A 265 26.91 24.60 11.55
C VAL A 265 27.99 23.92 10.71
N GLU A 266 28.92 23.27 11.41
CA GLU A 266 29.94 22.42 10.81
C GLU A 266 29.28 21.26 10.07
N ASN A 267 29.74 21.07 8.84
CA ASN A 267 29.46 19.95 7.98
C ASN A 267 30.80 19.25 7.72
N GLU A 268 30.75 17.97 7.33
CA GLU A 268 31.87 17.07 6.95
C GLU A 268 32.46 16.24 8.11
N SER A 269 32.80 14.96 7.97
CA SER A 269 32.67 13.96 6.91
C SER A 269 33.02 12.61 7.54
N VAL A 270 32.29 11.54 7.23
CA VAL A 270 32.69 10.18 7.63
C VAL A 270 33.09 9.42 6.37
N SER A 271 34.40 9.25 6.21
CA SER A 271 35.03 8.41 5.21
C SER A 271 34.94 6.93 5.62
N PHE A 272 34.57 6.06 4.69
CA PHE A 272 34.73 4.61 4.84
C PHE A 272 35.80 4.13 3.84
N HIS A 273 36.87 3.57 4.40
CA HIS A 273 37.92 2.88 3.66
C HIS A 273 37.43 1.54 3.09
N LEU A 274 37.67 1.34 1.80
CA LEU A 274 37.69 0.03 1.15
C LEU A 274 39.10 -0.55 1.29
N GLY A 275 39.23 -1.63 2.05
CA GLY A 275 40.41 -2.50 2.05
C GLY A 275 40.20 -3.64 1.06
N ALA A 276 41.26 -3.90 0.29
CA ALA A 276 41.38 -4.88 -0.79
C ALA A 276 41.18 -6.34 -0.36
#